data_AF-A0A3C0U7Q8-F1
#
_entry.id   AF-A0A3C0U7Q8-F1
#
_cell.length_a   1.000
_cell.length_b   1.000
_cell.length_c   1.000
_cell.angle_alpha   90.00
_cell.angle_beta   90.00
_cell.angle_gamma   90.00
#
_symmetry.space_group_name_H-M   'P 1'
#
loop_
_entity.id
_entity.type
_entity.pdbx_description
1 polymer ?
#
loop_
_entity_poly.entity_id
_entity_poly.type
_entity_poly.pdbx_seq_one_letter_code
_entity_poly.pdbx_strand_id
1 'polypeptide(L)'
;MQALKSPLFYLPIIAILSVNSETMDLGLWQRMTVIAIAGVGTIIMSFKSFDGMITGIGALCLGLLLWPLTKIYSVPAQSELLAHVARISLLFGLIVISRGLFKSREKEAVLALSIGSQLALGIAALSLFPALLDAYKQDNIYLATGPLFTHKNYAAASLLMLLPFSMMAKSDKPLRVWMQRIVIAFGILSILLLRTRGVWFAGITMGIVASIYFKLLEQKIASKKSFFAIGILLIGVISAVLAGGSEKIFNSSTIQTRMHYWNAASEMYLDNPITGVGAGQWKVFYPGTGLKGTNESVMNGTTTILRPHNDVLWLLSETGIGVGFFLVLVVAGFITSIRKEGNIFMALTLVAFAVYGFAEFPLERASMLLPLGIALGYAAAKQKPLFRLPKAIVMGLAGFAFLFTITVGSARITGEKNAKKALDGYMSRDTRQMQLFSDKAEGAFFEMDIYNNPMGYFQGLALLTSGGPKPSKKALVNATKAFESAIDIHPNHMLSLNQLAQIKRMQGDVAGASILYAQVLEMSPRNTSAALRLMEVERTRGKIYAALDALKKLDQKYTPQNLPGLGPEANKTLAAFAKESNPRPASRKLHSELQKVPVGRMWQVWERHR
;
A
#
# COMPACT_ATOMS: atom_id res chain seq x y z
N MET A 1 23.27 -21.56 -23.24
CA MET A 1 22.10 -22.20 -23.88
C MET A 1 21.20 -22.94 -22.88
N GLN A 2 21.69 -23.79 -21.98
CA GLN A 2 20.82 -24.52 -21.03
C GLN A 2 19.99 -23.62 -20.08
N ALA A 3 20.58 -22.53 -19.55
CA ALA A 3 19.86 -21.60 -18.68
C ALA A 3 18.64 -20.95 -19.35
N LEU A 4 18.71 -20.67 -20.65
CA LEU A 4 17.64 -20.05 -21.44
C LEU A 4 16.43 -20.98 -21.66
N LYS A 5 16.58 -22.29 -21.39
CA LYS A 5 15.46 -23.24 -21.52
C LYS A 5 14.55 -23.25 -20.30
N SER A 6 15.00 -22.70 -19.16
CA SER A 6 14.23 -22.70 -17.92
C SER A 6 13.41 -21.42 -17.77
N PRO A 7 12.11 -21.51 -17.44
CA PRO A 7 11.28 -20.33 -17.16
C PRO A 7 11.84 -19.42 -16.06
N LEU A 8 12.60 -19.96 -15.10
CA LEU A 8 13.24 -19.18 -14.02
C LEU A 8 14.23 -18.13 -14.53
N PHE A 9 14.74 -18.26 -15.76
CA PHE A 9 15.55 -17.21 -16.38
C PHE A 9 14.71 -15.95 -16.69
N TYR A 10 13.48 -16.12 -17.14
CA TYR A 10 12.65 -15.03 -17.65
C TYR A 10 11.83 -14.33 -16.56
N LEU A 11 11.40 -15.05 -15.52
CA LEU A 11 10.50 -14.50 -14.49
C LEU A 11 11.03 -13.21 -13.83
N PRO A 12 12.30 -13.10 -13.39
CA PRO A 12 12.82 -11.86 -12.81
C PRO A 12 12.78 -10.67 -13.80
N ILE A 13 13.05 -10.93 -15.08
CA ILE A 13 13.07 -9.92 -16.14
C ILE A 13 11.64 -9.41 -16.39
N ILE A 14 10.68 -10.34 -16.52
CA ILE A 14 9.26 -10.05 -16.68
C ILE A 14 8.75 -9.19 -15.52
N ALA A 15 9.11 -9.54 -14.27
CA ALA A 15 8.68 -8.81 -13.10
C ALA A 15 9.16 -7.35 -13.06
N ILE A 16 10.28 -7.04 -13.71
CA ILE A 16 10.81 -5.67 -13.79
C ILE A 16 10.20 -4.90 -14.97
N LEU A 17 10.14 -5.52 -16.15
CA LEU A 17 9.73 -4.87 -17.39
C LEU A 17 8.22 -4.72 -17.58
N SER A 18 7.39 -5.46 -16.84
CA SER A 18 5.94 -5.41 -17.00
C SER A 18 5.38 -4.14 -16.35
N VAL A 19 5.29 -3.06 -17.13
CA VAL A 19 4.84 -1.73 -16.68
C VAL A 19 3.79 -1.15 -17.63
N ASN A 20 2.91 -0.29 -17.10
CA ASN A 20 1.82 0.32 -17.87
C ASN A 20 1.55 1.77 -17.42
N SER A 21 2.01 2.75 -18.21
CA SER A 21 1.87 4.18 -17.90
C SER A 21 0.44 4.72 -17.95
N GLU A 22 -0.50 3.96 -18.53
CA GLU A 22 -1.91 4.35 -18.54
C GLU A 22 -2.59 4.11 -17.19
N THR A 23 -2.04 3.21 -16.36
CA THR A 23 -2.53 2.94 -15.00
C THR A 23 -2.02 4.00 -14.01
N MET A 24 -2.66 4.08 -12.83
CA MET A 24 -2.22 5.01 -11.78
C MET A 24 -1.02 4.45 -11.01
N ASP A 25 -0.96 3.14 -10.78
CA ASP A 25 0.26 2.45 -10.33
C ASP A 25 0.86 1.62 -11.47
N LEU A 26 1.92 2.17 -12.08
CA LEU A 26 2.63 1.64 -13.24
C LEU A 26 2.85 0.11 -13.21
N GLY A 27 3.15 -0.46 -12.04
CA GLY A 27 3.64 -1.83 -11.92
C GLY A 27 2.80 -2.74 -11.04
N LEU A 28 1.80 -2.27 -10.30
CA LEU A 28 1.14 -3.10 -9.28
C LEU A 28 0.42 -4.32 -9.89
N TRP A 29 -0.75 -4.11 -10.48
CA TRP A 29 -1.54 -5.21 -11.08
C TRP A 29 -0.98 -5.64 -12.43
N GLN A 30 -0.35 -4.75 -13.18
CA GLN A 30 0.32 -5.09 -14.44
C GLN A 30 1.36 -6.20 -14.25
N ARG A 31 2.24 -6.10 -13.24
CA ARG A 31 3.24 -7.14 -12.97
C ARG A 31 2.59 -8.44 -12.49
N MET A 32 1.59 -8.37 -11.61
CA MET A 32 0.91 -9.57 -11.11
C MET A 32 0.25 -10.36 -12.25
N THR A 33 -0.46 -9.67 -13.14
CA THR A 33 -1.13 -10.27 -14.30
C THR A 33 -0.12 -10.92 -15.24
N VAL A 34 0.95 -10.21 -15.63
CA VAL A 34 1.93 -10.76 -16.58
C VAL A 34 2.74 -11.91 -15.96
N ILE A 35 3.09 -11.85 -14.67
CA ILE A 35 3.74 -12.97 -13.97
C ILE A 35 2.80 -14.18 -13.90
N ALA A 36 1.50 -13.97 -13.66
CA ALA A 36 0.53 -15.06 -13.66
C ALA A 36 0.39 -15.70 -15.04
N ILE A 37 0.35 -14.90 -16.13
CA ILE A 37 0.37 -15.42 -17.52
C ILE A 37 1.62 -16.26 -17.76
N ALA A 38 2.80 -15.76 -17.36
CA ALA A 38 4.05 -16.51 -17.45
C ALA A 38 4.02 -17.79 -16.58
N GLY A 39 3.31 -17.77 -15.46
CA GLY A 39 3.04 -18.92 -14.61
C GLY A 39 2.23 -20.00 -15.31
N VAL A 40 1.13 -19.64 -15.98
CA VAL A 40 0.34 -20.56 -16.83
C VAL A 40 1.21 -21.15 -17.94
N GLY A 41 1.97 -20.32 -18.65
CA GLY A 41 2.91 -20.79 -19.66
C GLY A 41 3.96 -21.77 -19.10
N THR A 42 4.45 -21.52 -17.89
CA THR A 42 5.40 -22.40 -17.19
C THR A 42 4.80 -23.78 -16.87
N ILE A 43 3.54 -23.82 -16.43
CA ILE A 43 2.81 -25.08 -16.17
C ILE A 43 2.74 -25.93 -17.46
N ILE A 44 2.43 -25.28 -18.60
CA ILE A 44 2.33 -25.95 -19.91
C ILE A 44 3.71 -26.44 -20.38
N MET A 45 4.70 -25.55 -20.42
CA MET A 45 6.05 -25.86 -20.93
C MET A 45 6.79 -26.89 -20.09
N SER A 46 6.58 -26.87 -18.77
CA SER A 46 7.28 -27.72 -17.82
C SER A 46 6.41 -28.84 -17.27
N PHE A 47 5.34 -29.23 -17.98
CA PHE A 47 4.35 -30.20 -17.51
C PHE A 47 4.99 -31.44 -16.89
N LYS A 48 6.00 -32.03 -17.54
CA LYS A 48 6.70 -33.24 -17.08
C LYS A 48 7.43 -33.07 -15.74
N SER A 49 7.86 -31.86 -15.38
CA SER A 49 8.62 -31.56 -14.16
C SER A 49 7.78 -31.55 -12.88
N PHE A 50 6.45 -31.48 -12.99
CA PHE A 50 5.55 -31.44 -11.84
C PHE A 50 5.24 -32.83 -11.30
N ASP A 51 4.97 -32.90 -10.00
CA ASP A 51 4.40 -34.05 -9.32
C ASP A 51 3.10 -33.64 -8.62
N GLY A 52 2.36 -34.62 -8.08
CA GLY A 52 1.12 -34.39 -7.36
C GLY A 52 1.29 -34.22 -5.84
N MET A 53 2.34 -33.53 -5.39
CA MET A 53 2.61 -33.41 -3.95
C MET A 53 2.41 -31.98 -3.44
N ILE A 54 1.68 -31.86 -2.31
CA ILE A 54 1.61 -30.62 -1.53
C ILE A 54 2.42 -30.82 -0.25
N THR A 55 3.37 -29.92 0.02
CA THR A 55 4.22 -29.94 1.23
C THR A 55 3.64 -29.06 2.33
N GLY A 56 4.26 -29.05 3.50
CA GLY A 56 3.88 -28.15 4.59
C GLY A 56 3.88 -26.67 4.16
N ILE A 57 4.90 -26.23 3.41
CA ILE A 57 4.94 -24.87 2.81
C ILE A 57 3.73 -24.63 1.88
N GLY A 58 3.39 -25.59 1.03
CA GLY A 58 2.23 -25.47 0.14
C GLY A 58 0.91 -25.39 0.92
N ALA A 59 0.75 -26.20 1.97
CA ALA A 59 -0.44 -26.20 2.82
C ALA A 59 -0.57 -24.90 3.65
N LEU A 60 0.52 -24.36 4.18
CA LEU A 60 0.53 -23.07 4.87
C LEU A 60 0.13 -21.92 3.93
N CYS A 61 0.61 -21.94 2.69
CA CYS A 61 0.21 -20.93 1.69
C CYS A 61 -1.27 -21.08 1.29
N LEU A 62 -1.81 -22.31 1.23
CA LEU A 62 -3.25 -22.52 1.06
C LEU A 62 -4.05 -22.00 2.25
N GLY A 63 -3.56 -22.20 3.48
CA GLY A 63 -4.16 -21.59 4.68
C GLY A 63 -4.21 -20.07 4.58
N LEU A 64 -3.08 -19.44 4.21
CA LEU A 64 -3.01 -17.99 3.97
C LEU A 64 -3.96 -17.51 2.87
N LEU A 65 -4.21 -18.33 1.85
CA LEU A 65 -5.12 -18.04 0.74
C LEU A 65 -6.59 -18.18 1.13
N LEU A 66 -6.93 -19.25 1.84
CA LEU A 66 -8.31 -19.63 2.13
C LEU A 66 -8.86 -18.93 3.37
N TRP A 67 -8.01 -18.60 4.35
CA TRP A 67 -8.43 -17.99 5.60
C TRP A 67 -9.21 -16.67 5.42
N PRO A 68 -8.76 -15.72 4.57
CA PRO A 68 -9.52 -14.51 4.29
C PRO A 68 -10.93 -14.75 3.73
N LEU A 69 -11.18 -15.87 3.05
CA LEU A 69 -12.49 -16.18 2.46
C LEU A 69 -13.55 -16.48 3.52
N THR A 70 -13.19 -16.71 4.78
CA THR A 70 -14.14 -16.79 5.90
C THR A 70 -14.96 -15.50 6.08
N LYS A 71 -14.47 -14.37 5.53
CA LYS A 71 -15.13 -13.07 5.55
C LYS A 71 -15.76 -12.67 4.20
N ILE A 72 -15.83 -13.57 3.21
CA ILE A 72 -16.51 -13.29 1.93
C ILE A 72 -17.97 -12.85 2.19
N TYR A 73 -18.43 -11.82 1.49
CA TYR A 73 -19.75 -11.18 1.68
C TYR A 73 -19.99 -10.50 3.03
N SER A 74 -19.00 -10.46 3.93
CA SER A 74 -19.12 -9.82 5.26
C SER A 74 -18.18 -8.63 5.45
N VAL A 75 -17.56 -8.16 4.37
CA VAL A 75 -16.71 -6.96 4.36
C VAL A 75 -17.35 -5.87 3.49
N PRO A 76 -17.13 -4.58 3.81
CA PRO A 76 -17.64 -3.47 2.99
C PRO A 76 -17.13 -3.50 1.54
N ALA A 77 -15.80 -3.59 1.34
CA ALA A 77 -15.20 -3.57 0.01
C ALA A 77 -14.82 -4.99 -0.44
N GLN A 78 -15.74 -5.70 -1.10
CA GLN A 78 -15.53 -7.08 -1.55
C GLN A 78 -14.41 -7.20 -2.58
N SER A 79 -14.26 -6.20 -3.46
CA SER A 79 -13.22 -6.19 -4.47
C SER A 79 -11.81 -6.17 -3.87
N GLU A 80 -11.62 -5.56 -2.69
CA GLU A 80 -10.33 -5.52 -1.99
C GLU A 80 -9.99 -6.88 -1.35
N LEU A 81 -10.99 -7.60 -0.83
CA LEU A 81 -10.83 -8.97 -0.35
C LEU A 81 -10.39 -9.90 -1.50
N LEU A 82 -11.09 -9.84 -2.62
CA LEU A 82 -10.78 -10.65 -3.81
C LEU A 82 -9.41 -10.29 -4.39
N ALA A 83 -9.02 -9.02 -4.32
CA ALA A 83 -7.68 -8.56 -4.67
C ALA A 83 -6.59 -9.11 -3.74
N HIS A 84 -6.83 -9.17 -2.43
CA HIS A 84 -5.92 -9.85 -1.52
C HIS A 84 -5.78 -11.34 -1.88
N VAL A 85 -6.90 -12.03 -2.10
CA VAL A 85 -6.92 -13.46 -2.47
C VAL A 85 -6.18 -13.69 -3.78
N ALA A 86 -6.32 -12.82 -4.78
CA ALA A 86 -5.56 -12.89 -6.03
C ALA A 86 -4.05 -12.75 -5.81
N ARG A 87 -3.62 -11.85 -4.93
CA ARG A 87 -2.20 -11.71 -4.56
C ARG A 87 -1.64 -12.99 -3.94
N ILE A 88 -2.37 -13.62 -3.02
CA ILE A 88 -1.93 -14.86 -2.39
C ILE A 88 -2.06 -16.06 -3.35
N SER A 89 -3.02 -16.03 -4.28
CA SER A 89 -3.15 -16.99 -5.38
C SER A 89 -1.92 -16.97 -6.29
N LEU A 90 -1.42 -15.79 -6.63
CA LEU A 90 -0.14 -15.64 -7.32
C LEU A 90 1.01 -16.29 -6.54
N LEU A 91 1.12 -16.00 -5.24
CA LEU A 91 2.16 -16.58 -4.39
C LEU A 91 2.08 -18.12 -4.35
N PHE A 92 0.88 -18.69 -4.17
CA PHE A 92 0.66 -20.13 -4.18
C PHE A 92 1.08 -20.77 -5.50
N GLY A 93 0.62 -20.21 -6.63
CA GLY A 93 1.02 -20.67 -7.97
C GLY A 93 2.53 -20.64 -8.17
N LEU A 94 3.18 -19.55 -7.74
CA LEU A 94 4.63 -19.38 -7.81
C LEU A 94 5.39 -20.44 -6.99
N ILE A 95 4.91 -20.77 -5.79
CA ILE A 95 5.50 -21.83 -4.94
C ILE A 95 5.41 -23.18 -5.65
N VAL A 96 4.24 -23.51 -6.23
CA VAL A 96 4.01 -24.79 -6.93
C VAL A 96 4.91 -24.92 -8.16
N ILE A 97 4.97 -23.90 -9.02
CA ILE A 97 5.83 -23.96 -10.21
C ILE A 97 7.32 -23.99 -9.86
N SER A 98 7.74 -23.19 -8.88
CA SER A 98 9.15 -23.12 -8.49
C SER A 98 9.59 -24.44 -7.88
N ARG A 99 8.75 -25.07 -7.08
CA ARG A 99 9.00 -26.41 -6.53
C ARG A 99 9.21 -27.44 -7.64
N GLY A 100 8.33 -27.50 -8.64
CA GLY A 100 8.46 -28.43 -9.76
C GLY A 100 9.76 -28.23 -10.54
N LEU A 101 10.15 -26.98 -10.77
CA LEU A 101 11.38 -26.64 -11.49
C LEU A 101 12.65 -26.98 -10.70
N PHE A 102 12.69 -26.74 -9.39
CA PHE A 102 13.86 -27.09 -8.57
C PHE A 102 13.97 -28.60 -8.32
N LYS A 103 12.85 -29.31 -8.13
CA LYS A 103 12.87 -30.74 -7.85
C LYS A 103 13.37 -31.56 -9.03
N SER A 104 13.06 -31.16 -10.27
CA SER A 104 13.48 -31.91 -11.45
C SER A 104 14.95 -31.68 -11.80
N ARG A 105 15.41 -30.42 -11.78
CA ARG A 105 16.72 -30.00 -12.32
C ARG A 105 17.32 -28.85 -11.52
N GLU A 106 17.60 -29.07 -10.23
CA GLU A 106 18.03 -28.01 -9.29
C GLU A 106 19.21 -27.16 -9.80
N LYS A 107 20.29 -27.79 -10.27
CA LYS A 107 21.49 -27.07 -10.74
C LYS A 107 21.19 -26.15 -11.92
N GLU A 108 20.39 -26.63 -12.87
CA GLU A 108 19.98 -25.86 -14.07
C GLU A 108 19.02 -24.72 -13.68
N ALA A 109 18.08 -25.00 -12.77
CA ALA A 109 17.13 -24.02 -12.24
C ALA A 109 17.85 -22.88 -11.49
N VAL A 110 18.81 -23.21 -10.61
CA VAL A 110 19.65 -22.23 -9.90
C VAL A 110 20.46 -21.38 -10.88
N LEU A 111 21.08 -22.02 -11.88
CA LEU A 111 21.84 -21.31 -12.91
C LEU A 111 20.96 -20.33 -13.70
N ALA A 112 19.78 -20.78 -14.13
CA ALA A 112 18.83 -19.98 -14.88
C ALA A 112 18.32 -18.78 -14.08
N LEU A 113 17.85 -19.01 -12.85
CA LEU A 113 17.39 -17.96 -11.94
C LEU A 113 18.48 -16.91 -11.70
N SER A 114 19.72 -17.35 -11.51
CA SER A 114 20.82 -16.44 -11.20
C SER A 114 21.17 -15.54 -12.37
N ILE A 115 21.28 -16.08 -13.59
CA ILE A 115 21.57 -15.26 -14.78
C ILE A 115 20.37 -14.35 -15.11
N GLY A 116 19.14 -14.85 -15.01
CA GLY A 116 17.93 -14.05 -15.19
C GLY A 116 17.86 -12.88 -14.20
N SER A 117 18.22 -13.13 -12.95
CA SER A 117 18.26 -12.10 -11.90
C SER A 117 19.39 -11.09 -12.11
N GLN A 118 20.56 -11.52 -12.61
CA GLN A 118 21.62 -10.58 -13.02
C GLN A 118 21.13 -9.64 -14.12
N LEU A 119 20.47 -10.16 -15.16
CA LEU A 119 19.93 -9.33 -16.23
C LEU A 119 18.85 -8.37 -15.71
N ALA A 120 17.91 -8.86 -14.92
CA ALA A 120 16.87 -8.03 -14.30
C ALA A 120 17.44 -6.95 -13.38
N LEU A 121 18.45 -7.28 -12.57
CA LEU A 121 19.15 -6.34 -11.68
C LEU A 121 19.86 -5.25 -12.48
N GLY A 122 20.56 -5.62 -13.56
CA GLY A 122 21.22 -4.67 -14.46
C GLY A 122 20.23 -3.73 -15.14
N ILE A 123 19.13 -4.26 -15.69
CA ILE A 123 18.06 -3.46 -16.30
C ILE A 123 17.46 -2.48 -15.28
N ALA A 124 17.09 -2.98 -14.10
CA ALA A 124 16.50 -2.15 -13.05
C ALA A 124 17.45 -1.04 -12.60
N ALA A 125 18.72 -1.36 -12.32
CA ALA A 125 19.72 -0.39 -11.88
C ALA A 125 20.02 0.67 -12.95
N LEU A 126 20.15 0.26 -14.23
CA LEU A 126 20.41 1.19 -15.34
C LEU A 126 19.23 2.13 -15.57
N SER A 127 17.99 1.63 -15.44
CA SER A 127 16.79 2.45 -15.62
C SER A 127 16.68 3.60 -14.60
N LEU A 128 17.34 3.49 -13.45
CA LEU A 128 17.28 4.48 -12.37
C LEU A 128 18.32 5.59 -12.51
N PHE A 129 19.38 5.38 -13.28
CA PHE A 129 20.54 6.28 -13.28
C PHE A 129 20.20 7.73 -13.69
N PRO A 130 19.41 7.99 -14.76
CA PRO A 130 19.01 9.37 -15.09
C PRO A 130 18.21 10.03 -13.97
N ALA A 131 17.22 9.32 -13.42
CA ALA A 131 16.37 9.83 -12.35
C ALA A 131 17.14 10.08 -11.04
N LEU A 132 18.16 9.25 -10.75
CA LEU A 132 19.07 9.47 -9.62
C LEU A 132 19.90 10.73 -9.81
N LEU A 133 20.42 10.98 -11.01
CA LEU A 133 21.19 12.19 -11.29
C LEU A 133 20.35 13.45 -11.06
N ASP A 134 19.12 13.46 -11.56
CA ASP A 134 18.20 14.58 -11.39
C ASP A 134 17.78 14.77 -9.94
N ALA A 135 17.52 13.68 -9.22
CA ALA A 135 17.17 13.69 -7.81
C ALA A 135 18.28 14.32 -6.94
N TYR A 136 19.55 14.03 -7.23
CA TYR A 136 20.68 14.63 -6.51
C TYR A 136 20.93 16.08 -6.92
N LYS A 137 20.75 16.45 -8.19
CA LYS A 137 20.84 17.84 -8.64
C LYS A 137 19.81 18.75 -7.98
N GLN A 138 18.60 18.23 -7.73
CA GLN A 138 17.50 18.98 -7.13
C GLN A 138 17.42 18.83 -5.60
N ASP A 139 18.37 18.14 -4.97
CA ASP A 139 18.34 17.74 -3.55
C ASP A 139 17.00 17.11 -3.11
N ASN A 140 16.36 16.38 -4.03
CA ASN A 140 15.08 15.72 -3.80
C ASN A 140 15.12 14.26 -4.24
N ILE A 141 15.46 13.39 -3.30
CA ILE A 141 15.61 11.95 -3.55
C ILE A 141 14.32 11.25 -4.00
N TYR A 142 13.15 11.85 -3.79
CA TYR A 142 11.87 11.27 -4.21
C TYR A 142 11.66 11.29 -5.72
N LEU A 143 12.47 12.05 -6.48
CA LEU A 143 12.47 12.03 -7.94
C LEU A 143 13.15 10.78 -8.53
N ALA A 144 13.85 9.99 -7.72
CA ALA A 144 14.60 8.80 -8.16
C ALA A 144 13.71 7.56 -8.38
N THR A 145 12.68 7.67 -9.22
CA THR A 145 11.74 6.59 -9.51
C THR A 145 12.07 5.85 -10.82
N GLY A 146 12.67 6.53 -11.79
CA GLY A 146 12.96 5.96 -13.12
C GLY A 146 11.69 5.57 -13.89
N PRO A 147 11.82 4.99 -15.09
CA PRO A 147 10.67 4.62 -15.92
C PRO A 147 10.01 3.30 -15.49
N LEU A 148 10.67 2.51 -14.61
CA LEU A 148 10.21 1.18 -14.21
C LEU A 148 9.59 1.13 -12.81
N PHE A 149 9.64 2.22 -12.03
CA PHE A 149 9.09 2.22 -10.67
C PHE A 149 8.32 3.52 -10.42
N THR A 150 7.26 3.41 -9.61
CA THR A 150 6.46 4.56 -9.16
C THR A 150 7.07 5.27 -7.96
N HIS A 151 7.98 4.62 -7.24
CA HIS A 151 8.58 5.17 -6.03
C HIS A 151 9.97 4.58 -5.75
N LYS A 152 10.87 5.40 -5.22
CA LYS A 152 12.27 5.03 -4.92
C LYS A 152 12.39 3.81 -3.99
N ASN A 153 11.49 3.68 -3.02
CA ASN A 153 11.54 2.57 -2.05
C ASN A 153 11.24 1.24 -2.73
N TYR A 154 10.30 1.22 -3.69
CA TYR A 154 9.97 0.01 -4.45
C TYR A 154 11.12 -0.39 -5.38
N ALA A 155 11.79 0.61 -5.96
CA ALA A 155 13.00 0.38 -6.74
C ALA A 155 14.10 -0.26 -5.87
N ALA A 156 14.44 0.37 -4.74
CA ALA A 156 15.48 -0.12 -3.84
C ALA A 156 15.20 -1.54 -3.32
N ALA A 157 13.96 -1.81 -2.91
CA ALA A 157 13.56 -3.13 -2.43
C ALA A 157 13.57 -4.18 -3.55
N SER A 158 13.19 -3.82 -4.79
CA SER A 158 13.25 -4.75 -5.92
C SER A 158 14.70 -5.13 -6.26
N LEU A 159 15.63 -4.16 -6.20
CA LEU A 159 17.06 -4.43 -6.34
C LEU A 159 17.57 -5.36 -5.23
N LEU A 160 17.22 -5.09 -3.97
CA LEU A 160 17.62 -5.92 -2.83
C LEU A 160 17.13 -7.37 -2.97
N MET A 161 15.88 -7.58 -3.38
CA MET A 161 15.29 -8.91 -3.56
C MET A 161 15.96 -9.72 -4.69
N LEU A 162 16.56 -9.04 -5.69
CA LEU A 162 17.30 -9.68 -6.78
C LEU A 162 18.76 -9.99 -6.44
N LEU A 163 19.34 -9.33 -5.43
CA LEU A 163 20.76 -9.47 -5.08
C LEU A 163 21.14 -10.91 -4.72
N PRO A 164 20.46 -11.63 -3.79
CA PRO A 164 20.85 -12.99 -3.45
C PRO A 164 20.84 -13.93 -4.66
N PHE A 165 19.83 -13.83 -5.52
CA PHE A 165 19.72 -14.67 -6.71
C PHE A 165 20.84 -14.38 -7.71
N SER A 166 21.18 -13.11 -7.89
CA SER A 166 22.26 -12.69 -8.80
C SER A 166 23.63 -13.25 -8.41
N MET A 167 23.80 -13.66 -7.15
CA MET A 167 25.06 -14.18 -6.59
C MET A 167 25.21 -15.71 -6.64
N MET A 168 24.14 -16.45 -6.96
CA MET A 168 24.08 -17.91 -6.83
C MET A 168 24.94 -18.66 -7.86
N ALA A 169 24.98 -18.19 -9.11
CA ALA A 169 25.73 -18.87 -10.15
C ALA A 169 27.24 -18.72 -9.95
N LYS A 170 27.93 -19.86 -10.00
CA LYS A 170 29.40 -19.93 -10.09
C LYS A 170 29.81 -20.04 -11.55
N SER A 171 30.97 -19.47 -11.89
CA SER A 171 31.58 -19.63 -13.20
C SER A 171 33.08 -19.46 -13.12
N ASP A 172 33.81 -20.27 -13.88
CA ASP A 172 35.28 -20.16 -13.97
C ASP A 172 35.72 -19.28 -15.16
N LYS A 173 34.77 -18.84 -16.00
CA LYS A 173 35.02 -17.95 -17.14
C LYS A 173 35.22 -16.51 -16.64
N PRO A 174 36.39 -15.88 -16.86
CA PRO A 174 36.70 -14.56 -16.30
C PRO A 174 35.68 -13.47 -16.68
N LEU A 175 35.30 -13.40 -17.96
CA LEU A 175 34.32 -12.42 -18.44
C LEU A 175 32.99 -12.50 -17.69
N ARG A 176 32.48 -13.72 -17.46
CA ARG A 176 31.21 -13.93 -16.77
C ARG A 176 31.28 -13.53 -15.30
N VAL A 177 32.40 -13.79 -14.64
CA VAL A 177 32.63 -13.36 -13.26
C VAL A 177 32.67 -11.83 -13.17
N TRP A 178 33.36 -11.17 -14.10
CA TRP A 178 33.41 -9.71 -14.17
C TRP A 178 32.04 -9.09 -14.40
N MET A 179 31.28 -9.59 -15.39
CA MET A 179 29.91 -9.12 -15.65
C MET A 179 29.01 -9.26 -14.43
N GLN A 180 29.03 -10.42 -13.76
CA GLN A 180 28.26 -10.64 -12.54
C GLN A 180 28.63 -9.62 -11.45
N ARG A 181 29.92 -9.39 -11.22
CA ARG A 181 30.41 -8.44 -10.20
C ARG A 181 30.04 -7.00 -10.52
N ILE A 182 30.18 -6.57 -11.77
CA ILE A 182 29.82 -5.23 -12.22
C ILE A 182 28.33 -4.98 -11.99
N VAL A 183 27.47 -5.91 -12.40
CA VAL A 183 26.02 -5.80 -12.22
C VAL A 183 25.64 -5.76 -10.74
N ILE A 184 26.25 -6.60 -9.90
CA ILE A 184 25.99 -6.60 -8.45
C ILE A 184 26.48 -5.29 -7.82
N ALA A 185 27.68 -4.82 -8.16
CA ALA A 185 28.23 -3.56 -7.66
C ALA A 185 27.35 -2.39 -8.05
N PHE A 186 26.85 -2.37 -9.29
CA PHE A 186 25.95 -1.34 -9.77
C PHE A 186 24.60 -1.38 -9.06
N GLY A 187 24.03 -2.57 -8.84
CA GLY A 187 22.82 -2.74 -8.03
C GLY A 187 22.98 -2.26 -6.58
N ILE A 188 24.11 -2.57 -5.94
CA ILE A 188 24.45 -2.08 -4.59
C ILE A 188 24.58 -0.56 -4.59
N LEU A 189 25.29 0.01 -5.56
CA LEU A 189 25.43 1.46 -5.68
C LEU A 189 24.06 2.14 -5.82
N SER A 190 23.17 1.62 -6.67
CA SER A 190 21.80 2.12 -6.78
C SER A 190 21.04 2.04 -5.45
N ILE A 191 21.13 0.94 -4.71
CA ILE A 191 20.49 0.79 -3.38
C ILE A 191 21.01 1.84 -2.39
N LEU A 192 22.32 2.10 -2.38
CA LEU A 192 22.93 3.11 -1.51
C LEU A 192 22.47 4.52 -1.91
N LEU A 193 22.45 4.83 -3.21
CA LEU A 193 22.05 6.14 -3.70
C LEU A 193 20.57 6.44 -3.49
N LEU A 194 19.69 5.44 -3.49
CA LEU A 194 18.23 5.58 -3.27
C LEU A 194 17.84 5.89 -1.81
N ARG A 195 18.78 5.80 -0.86
CA ARG A 195 18.59 6.19 0.56
C ARG A 195 17.32 5.62 1.19
N THR A 196 17.12 4.30 1.07
CA THR A 196 15.94 3.61 1.63
C THR A 196 16.32 2.83 2.88
N ARG A 197 16.04 3.40 4.05
CA ARG A 197 16.49 2.88 5.36
C ARG A 197 16.05 1.44 5.63
N GLY A 198 14.79 1.09 5.32
CA GLY A 198 14.29 -0.28 5.49
C GLY A 198 15.05 -1.29 4.63
N VAL A 199 15.47 -0.90 3.43
CA VAL A 199 16.27 -1.75 2.53
C VAL A 199 17.70 -1.91 3.06
N TRP A 200 18.30 -0.85 3.60
CA TRP A 200 19.60 -0.93 4.25
C TRP A 200 19.58 -1.84 5.47
N PHE A 201 18.56 -1.72 6.32
CA PHE A 201 18.40 -2.58 7.50
C PHE A 201 18.21 -4.05 7.13
N ALA A 202 17.41 -4.33 6.11
CA ALA A 202 17.28 -5.68 5.55
C ALA A 202 18.61 -6.22 5.00
N GLY A 203 19.36 -5.39 4.24
CA GLY A 203 20.70 -5.74 3.74
C GLY A 203 21.72 -6.02 4.85
N ILE A 204 21.68 -5.23 5.94
CA ILE A 204 22.53 -5.46 7.12
C ILE A 204 22.20 -6.81 7.77
N THR A 205 20.91 -7.07 7.97
CA THR A 205 20.45 -8.32 8.58
C THR A 205 20.83 -9.53 7.73
N MET A 206 20.78 -9.42 6.40
CA MET A 206 21.29 -10.46 5.50
C MET A 206 22.79 -10.75 5.75
N GLY A 207 23.61 -9.72 5.94
CA GLY A 207 25.04 -9.87 6.25
C GLY A 207 25.30 -10.55 7.59
N ILE A 208 24.52 -10.22 8.61
CA ILE A 208 24.59 -10.85 9.93
C ILE A 208 24.21 -12.33 9.84
N VAL A 209 23.07 -12.65 9.20
CA VAL A 209 22.61 -14.03 9.02
C VAL A 209 23.61 -14.85 8.21
N ALA A 210 24.16 -14.30 7.13
CA ALA A 210 25.20 -14.97 6.36
C ALA A 210 26.46 -15.27 7.20
N SER A 211 26.88 -14.31 8.02
CA SER A 211 28.06 -14.45 8.89
C SER A 211 27.85 -15.54 9.95
N ILE A 212 26.69 -15.54 10.62
CA ILE A 212 26.29 -16.58 11.57
C ILE A 212 26.27 -17.95 10.87
N TYR A 213 25.63 -18.05 9.70
CA TYR A 213 25.54 -19.28 8.94
C TYR A 213 26.91 -19.90 8.61
N PHE A 214 27.85 -19.10 8.09
CA PHE A 214 29.18 -19.62 7.76
C PHE A 214 30.02 -19.93 8.99
N LYS A 215 29.86 -19.16 10.09
CA LYS A 215 30.51 -19.46 11.37
C LYS A 215 30.05 -20.82 11.92
N LEU A 216 28.74 -21.10 11.87
CA LEU A 216 28.18 -22.38 12.31
C LEU A 216 28.62 -23.56 11.45
N LEU A 217 28.98 -23.33 10.18
CA LEU A 217 29.55 -24.35 9.29
C LEU A 217 31.08 -24.43 9.35
N GLU A 218 31.72 -23.71 10.27
CA GLU A 218 33.19 -23.59 10.38
C GLU A 218 33.87 -23.13 9.08
N GLN A 219 33.13 -22.42 8.22
CA GLN A 219 33.64 -21.89 6.95
C GLN A 219 33.94 -20.40 7.10
N LYS A 220 35.11 -19.94 6.65
CA LYS A 220 35.42 -18.50 6.61
C LYS A 220 34.57 -17.83 5.53
N ILE A 221 33.73 -16.85 5.88
CA ILE A 221 32.93 -16.08 4.89
C ILE A 221 33.80 -15.42 3.81
N ALA A 222 35.00 -14.95 4.19
CA ALA A 222 35.98 -14.33 3.28
C ALA A 222 36.46 -15.30 2.18
N SER A 223 36.37 -16.62 2.41
CA SER A 223 36.68 -17.63 1.38
C SER A 223 35.63 -17.67 0.25
N LYS A 224 34.43 -17.10 0.48
CA LYS A 224 33.33 -17.07 -0.48
C LYS A 224 33.27 -15.70 -1.16
N LYS A 225 33.97 -15.57 -2.30
CA LYS A 225 34.07 -14.33 -3.09
C LYS A 225 32.72 -13.62 -3.36
N SER A 226 31.61 -14.35 -3.46
CA SER A 226 30.28 -13.75 -3.62
C SER A 226 29.88 -12.84 -2.45
N PHE A 227 30.24 -13.18 -1.21
CA PHE A 227 29.81 -12.43 -0.01
C PHE A 227 30.54 -11.09 0.19
N PHE A 228 31.59 -10.82 -0.60
CA PHE A 228 32.25 -9.51 -0.65
C PHE A 228 31.26 -8.40 -1.01
N ALA A 229 30.28 -8.69 -1.88
CA ALA A 229 29.23 -7.76 -2.26
C ALA A 229 28.37 -7.32 -1.05
N ILE A 230 28.01 -8.25 -0.17
CA ILE A 230 27.26 -7.91 1.06
C ILE A 230 28.14 -7.08 2.00
N GLY A 231 29.43 -7.39 2.10
CA GLY A 231 30.41 -6.56 2.82
C GLY A 231 30.50 -5.13 2.29
N ILE A 232 30.56 -4.94 0.97
CA ILE A 232 30.54 -3.61 0.33
C ILE A 232 29.25 -2.87 0.66
N LEU A 233 28.09 -3.54 0.57
CA LEU A 233 26.82 -2.94 0.91
C LEU A 233 26.82 -2.45 2.37
N LEU A 234 27.30 -3.27 3.31
CA LEU A 234 27.43 -2.89 4.73
C LEU A 234 28.29 -1.65 4.91
N ILE A 235 29.51 -1.65 4.34
CA ILE A 235 30.44 -0.52 4.43
C ILE A 235 29.82 0.72 3.80
N GLY A 236 29.21 0.58 2.62
CA GLY A 236 28.56 1.68 1.92
C GLY A 236 27.39 2.28 2.71
N VAL A 237 26.59 1.45 3.41
CA VAL A 237 25.54 1.94 4.31
C VAL A 237 26.16 2.72 5.47
N ILE A 238 27.20 2.19 6.11
CA ILE A 238 27.91 2.88 7.20
C ILE A 238 28.45 4.23 6.73
N SER A 239 29.15 4.26 5.59
CA SER A 239 29.68 5.49 4.99
C SER A 239 28.57 6.48 4.63
N ALA A 240 27.46 6.03 4.05
CA ALA A 240 26.32 6.88 3.73
C ALA A 240 25.65 7.46 4.99
N VAL A 241 25.61 6.69 6.09
CA VAL A 241 25.09 7.15 7.38
C VAL A 241 26.01 8.22 7.99
N LEU A 242 27.33 7.98 7.99
CA LEU A 242 28.31 8.92 8.50
C LEU A 242 28.33 10.23 7.70
N ALA A 243 28.22 10.16 6.37
CA ALA A 243 28.23 11.33 5.50
C ALA A 243 26.90 12.11 5.51
N GLY A 244 25.76 11.44 5.71
CA GLY A 244 24.43 12.06 5.64
C GLY A 244 23.95 12.75 6.92
N GLY A 245 24.65 12.54 8.05
CA GLY A 245 24.26 13.02 9.38
C GLY A 245 23.14 12.18 10.02
N SER A 246 23.29 11.80 11.28
CA SER A 246 22.35 10.92 12.01
C SER A 246 20.94 11.53 12.09
N GLU A 247 20.80 12.84 12.25
CA GLU A 247 19.50 13.51 12.36
C GLU A 247 18.64 13.40 11.09
N LYS A 248 19.23 13.50 9.90
CA LYS A 248 18.51 13.30 8.62
C LYS A 248 18.14 11.83 8.41
N ILE A 249 18.73 10.89 9.14
CA ILE A 249 18.55 9.44 9.02
C ILE A 249 17.67 8.86 10.15
N PHE A 250 17.54 9.55 11.28
CA PHE A 250 16.75 9.13 12.43
C PHE A 250 15.68 10.16 12.79
N ASN A 251 14.99 10.72 11.78
CA ASN A 251 13.90 11.66 12.02
C ASN A 251 12.73 10.98 12.77
N SER A 252 12.51 11.41 14.02
CA SER A 252 11.52 10.88 14.97
C SER A 252 10.07 11.10 14.54
N SER A 253 9.79 12.12 13.72
CA SER A 253 8.45 12.44 13.21
C SER A 253 7.82 11.30 12.39
N THR A 254 8.65 10.55 11.66
CA THR A 254 8.20 9.39 10.88
C THR A 254 7.80 8.23 11.79
N ILE A 255 8.46 8.07 12.94
CA ILE A 255 8.18 6.99 13.90
C ILE A 255 6.88 7.28 14.65
N GLN A 256 6.68 8.51 15.11
CA GLN A 256 5.43 8.91 15.78
C GLN A 256 4.22 8.72 14.85
N THR A 257 4.36 9.09 13.59
CA THR A 257 3.32 8.89 12.57
C THR A 257 3.02 7.40 12.36
N ARG A 258 4.04 6.53 12.32
CA ARG A 258 3.84 5.08 12.21
C ARG A 258 3.18 4.46 13.45
N MET A 259 3.50 4.96 14.64
CA MET A 259 2.88 4.49 15.88
C MET A 259 1.36 4.67 15.85
N HIS A 260 0.87 5.78 15.28
CA HIS A 260 -0.56 5.98 15.09
C HIS A 260 -1.18 4.86 14.23
N TYR A 261 -0.54 4.48 13.14
CA TYR A 261 -1.05 3.44 12.24
C TYR A 261 -0.99 2.04 12.87
N TRP A 262 0.03 1.79 13.70
CA TRP A 262 0.21 0.54 14.42
C TRP A 262 -0.80 0.38 15.54
N ASN A 263 -1.12 1.47 16.24
CA ASN A 263 -2.19 1.48 17.24
C ASN A 263 -3.55 1.19 16.59
N ALA A 264 -3.86 1.83 15.45
CA ALA A 264 -5.08 1.53 14.70
C ALA A 264 -5.15 0.08 14.23
N ALA A 265 -4.04 -0.49 13.71
CA ALA A 265 -3.99 -1.91 13.36
C ALA A 265 -4.20 -2.82 14.59
N SER A 266 -3.68 -2.43 15.75
CA SER A 266 -3.85 -3.18 17.00
C SER A 266 -5.30 -3.13 17.49
N GLU A 267 -5.94 -1.96 17.44
CA GLU A 267 -7.36 -1.77 17.78
C GLU A 267 -8.26 -2.66 16.89
N MET A 268 -8.06 -2.61 15.56
CA MET A 268 -8.77 -3.49 14.62
C MET A 268 -8.62 -4.99 14.95
N TYR A 269 -7.41 -5.40 15.37
CA TYR A 269 -7.16 -6.77 15.80
C TYR A 269 -7.87 -7.10 17.12
N LEU A 270 -7.80 -6.22 18.12
CA LEU A 270 -8.46 -6.43 19.42
C LEU A 270 -9.98 -6.52 19.29
N ASP A 271 -10.57 -5.78 18.35
CA ASP A 271 -12.01 -5.84 18.05
C ASP A 271 -12.39 -7.13 17.31
N ASN A 272 -11.49 -7.69 16.49
CA ASN A 272 -11.76 -8.87 15.65
C ASN A 272 -10.58 -9.88 15.66
N PRO A 273 -10.27 -10.53 16.79
CA PRO A 273 -9.00 -11.24 16.96
C PRO A 273 -8.87 -12.52 16.12
N ILE A 274 -9.98 -13.18 15.78
CA ILE A 274 -9.94 -14.45 15.04
C ILE A 274 -9.78 -14.19 13.55
N THR A 275 -10.71 -13.46 12.95
CA THR A 275 -10.77 -13.28 11.50
C THR A 275 -10.14 -11.98 11.01
N GLY A 276 -9.83 -11.05 11.92
CA GLY A 276 -9.55 -9.66 11.58
C GLY A 276 -10.78 -8.93 11.05
N VAL A 277 -10.59 -7.67 10.68
CA VAL A 277 -11.63 -6.84 10.04
C VAL A 277 -11.92 -7.24 8.58
N GLY A 278 -11.13 -8.18 8.03
CA GLY A 278 -11.22 -8.66 6.66
C GLY A 278 -10.04 -8.20 5.80
N ALA A 279 -9.60 -9.07 4.89
CA ALA A 279 -8.51 -8.77 3.98
C ALA A 279 -8.83 -7.59 3.04
N GLY A 280 -7.86 -6.69 2.89
CA GLY A 280 -7.97 -5.45 2.13
C GLY A 280 -8.77 -4.34 2.82
N GLN A 281 -9.29 -4.56 4.03
CA GLN A 281 -10.18 -3.61 4.70
C GLN A 281 -9.48 -2.61 5.63
N TRP A 282 -8.17 -2.74 5.88
CA TRP A 282 -7.47 -1.83 6.80
C TRP A 282 -7.69 -0.37 6.43
N LYS A 283 -7.55 -0.02 5.14
CA LYS A 283 -7.77 1.33 4.61
C LYS A 283 -9.21 1.82 4.73
N VAL A 284 -10.19 0.92 4.79
CA VAL A 284 -11.61 1.24 4.92
C VAL A 284 -11.97 1.56 6.37
N PHE A 285 -11.43 0.79 7.31
CA PHE A 285 -11.70 0.96 8.74
C PHE A 285 -10.82 2.01 9.41
N TYR A 286 -9.62 2.28 8.89
CA TYR A 286 -8.64 3.17 9.51
C TYR A 286 -9.17 4.57 9.87
N PRO A 287 -9.95 5.28 9.03
CA PRO A 287 -10.49 6.58 9.45
C PRO A 287 -11.40 6.50 10.68
N GLY A 288 -12.07 5.36 10.90
CA GLY A 288 -12.95 5.12 12.04
C GLY A 288 -12.22 4.97 13.38
N THR A 289 -10.92 4.61 13.38
CA THR A 289 -10.08 4.56 14.60
C THR A 289 -9.65 5.97 15.06
N GLY A 290 -10.04 7.01 14.32
CA GLY A 290 -9.65 8.40 14.55
C GLY A 290 -8.36 8.80 13.81
N LEU A 291 -8.35 10.02 13.29
CA LEU A 291 -7.24 10.60 12.50
C LEU A 291 -6.48 11.68 13.26
N LYS A 292 -6.73 11.82 14.56
CA LYS A 292 -6.07 12.81 15.42
C LYS A 292 -4.57 12.51 15.51
N GLY A 293 -3.75 13.47 15.10
CA GLY A 293 -2.28 13.31 15.07
C GLY A 293 -1.73 12.96 13.69
N THR A 294 -2.61 12.73 12.70
CA THR A 294 -2.19 12.73 11.29
C THR A 294 -2.03 14.15 10.76
N ASN A 295 -1.46 14.30 9.57
CA ASN A 295 -1.35 15.60 8.92
C ASN A 295 -2.71 16.13 8.45
N GLU A 296 -2.78 17.42 8.16
CA GLU A 296 -4.02 18.08 7.75
C GLU A 296 -4.60 17.54 6.43
N SER A 297 -3.74 17.17 5.47
CA SER A 297 -4.20 16.59 4.19
C SER A 297 -4.95 15.27 4.41
N VAL A 298 -4.51 14.46 5.38
CA VAL A 298 -5.21 13.24 5.81
C VAL A 298 -6.51 13.58 6.52
N MET A 299 -6.48 14.48 7.50
CA MET A 299 -7.69 14.88 8.24
C MET A 299 -8.77 15.50 7.33
N ASN A 300 -8.39 16.14 6.23
CA ASN A 300 -9.33 16.69 5.25
C ASN A 300 -9.77 15.69 4.17
N GLY A 301 -9.19 14.49 4.12
CA GLY A 301 -9.47 13.51 3.06
C GLY A 301 -8.83 13.85 1.71
N THR A 302 -7.89 14.79 1.66
CA THR A 302 -7.13 15.13 0.44
C THR A 302 -6.14 14.02 0.08
N THR A 303 -5.57 13.36 1.09
CA THR A 303 -4.68 12.21 0.93
C THR A 303 -5.10 11.10 1.88
N THR A 304 -4.99 9.85 1.46
CA THR A 304 -5.39 8.71 2.30
C THR A 304 -4.19 7.86 2.69
N ILE A 305 -4.21 7.35 3.92
CA ILE A 305 -3.25 6.33 4.39
C ILE A 305 -3.86 4.97 4.06
N LEU A 306 -3.13 4.16 3.30
CA LEU A 306 -3.66 2.91 2.75
C LEU A 306 -3.24 1.67 3.54
N ARG A 307 -2.26 1.79 4.46
CA ARG A 307 -1.65 0.67 5.19
C ARG A 307 -0.77 1.12 6.35
N PRO A 308 -0.46 0.23 7.32
CA PRO A 308 0.30 0.57 8.51
C PRO A 308 1.83 0.55 8.35
N HIS A 309 2.36 0.32 7.15
CA HIS A 309 3.82 0.17 6.90
C HIS A 309 4.47 -0.93 7.77
N ASN A 310 3.74 -2.02 7.99
CA ASN A 310 4.23 -3.23 8.65
C ASN A 310 3.34 -4.40 8.21
N ASP A 311 3.85 -5.31 7.39
CA ASP A 311 3.09 -6.44 6.83
C ASP A 311 2.54 -7.38 7.92
N VAL A 312 3.24 -7.54 9.04
CA VAL A 312 2.77 -8.40 10.14
C VAL A 312 1.56 -7.78 10.83
N LEU A 313 1.64 -6.49 11.20
CA LEU A 313 0.49 -5.79 11.77
C LEU A 313 -0.65 -5.62 10.76
N TRP A 314 -0.32 -5.45 9.49
CA TRP A 314 -1.32 -5.37 8.42
C TRP A 314 -2.08 -6.68 8.28
N LEU A 315 -1.39 -7.82 8.19
CA LEU A 315 -2.04 -9.12 8.18
C LEU A 315 -2.76 -9.44 9.49
N LEU A 316 -2.21 -9.07 10.65
CA LEU A 316 -2.83 -9.30 11.95
C LEU A 316 -4.18 -8.58 12.05
N SER A 317 -4.24 -7.30 11.69
CA SER A 317 -5.48 -6.52 11.70
C SER A 317 -6.52 -7.03 10.71
N GLU A 318 -6.10 -7.44 9.51
CA GLU A 318 -7.01 -7.87 8.44
C GLU A 318 -7.43 -9.34 8.51
N THR A 319 -6.60 -10.22 9.09
CA THR A 319 -6.81 -11.67 9.09
C THR A 319 -6.86 -12.30 10.47
N GLY A 320 -6.62 -11.52 11.54
CA GLY A 320 -6.59 -12.03 12.91
C GLY A 320 -5.51 -13.09 13.10
N ILE A 321 -5.88 -14.25 13.66
CA ILE A 321 -4.97 -15.39 13.84
C ILE A 321 -4.44 -15.96 12.52
N GLY A 322 -5.07 -15.61 11.38
CA GLY A 322 -4.62 -15.99 10.04
C GLY A 322 -3.18 -15.55 9.71
N VAL A 323 -2.67 -14.51 10.38
CA VAL A 323 -1.26 -14.09 10.27
C VAL A 323 -0.29 -15.22 10.63
N GLY A 324 -0.71 -16.17 11.46
CA GLY A 324 0.07 -17.36 11.82
C GLY A 324 0.49 -18.18 10.60
N PHE A 325 -0.35 -18.30 9.58
CA PHE A 325 0.02 -18.97 8.33
C PHE A 325 1.21 -18.31 7.66
N PHE A 326 1.22 -16.97 7.59
CA PHE A 326 2.33 -16.22 6.99
C PHE A 326 3.63 -16.33 7.81
N LEU A 327 3.55 -16.17 9.14
CA LEU A 327 4.72 -16.25 10.02
C LEU A 327 5.37 -17.63 9.95
N VAL A 328 4.58 -18.70 10.08
CA VAL A 328 5.09 -20.07 10.01
C VAL A 328 5.59 -20.38 8.60
N LEU A 329 4.94 -19.88 7.54
CA LEU A 329 5.38 -20.06 6.15
C LEU A 329 6.80 -19.50 5.93
N VAL A 330 7.06 -18.26 6.35
CA VAL A 330 8.37 -17.61 6.18
C VAL A 330 9.43 -18.31 7.02
N VAL A 331 9.13 -18.65 8.28
CA VAL A 331 10.07 -19.34 9.18
C VAL A 331 10.38 -20.75 8.67
N ALA A 332 9.38 -21.52 8.25
CA ALA A 332 9.58 -22.86 7.69
C ALA A 332 10.41 -22.83 6.40
N GLY A 333 10.16 -21.83 5.54
CA GLY A 333 10.97 -21.58 4.35
C GLY A 333 12.42 -21.28 4.69
N PHE A 334 12.66 -20.41 5.69
CA PHE A 334 14.00 -20.04 6.14
C PHE A 334 14.76 -21.23 6.71
N ILE A 335 14.17 -21.93 7.70
CA ILE A 335 14.76 -23.10 8.34
C ILE A 335 15.12 -24.17 7.31
N THR A 336 14.22 -24.43 6.35
CA THR A 336 14.48 -25.42 5.30
C THR A 336 15.64 -25.00 4.40
N SER A 337 15.75 -23.70 4.09
CA SER A 337 16.77 -23.16 3.17
C SER A 337 18.17 -23.08 3.78
N ILE A 338 18.32 -23.04 5.11
CA ILE A 338 19.62 -23.03 5.81
C ILE A 338 20.14 -24.42 6.19
N ARG A 339 19.40 -25.50 5.89
CA ARG A 339 19.90 -26.87 6.15
C ARG A 339 21.09 -27.20 5.25
N LYS A 340 21.82 -28.28 5.58
CA LYS A 340 23.05 -28.72 4.86
C LYS A 340 22.88 -28.83 3.33
N GLU A 341 21.71 -29.25 2.86
CA GLU A 341 21.36 -29.39 1.43
C GLU A 341 20.59 -28.19 0.85
N GLY A 342 20.45 -27.14 1.65
CA GLY A 342 19.75 -25.92 1.29
C GLY A 342 20.61 -24.93 0.51
N ASN A 343 20.10 -23.71 0.40
CA ASN A 343 20.77 -22.62 -0.31
C ASN A 343 20.63 -21.33 0.50
N ILE A 344 21.75 -20.85 1.02
CA ILE A 344 21.80 -19.62 1.83
C ILE A 344 21.24 -18.41 1.09
N PHE A 345 21.38 -18.31 -0.24
CA PHE A 345 20.83 -17.18 -0.99
C PHE A 345 19.29 -17.18 -0.98
N MET A 346 18.65 -18.36 -0.97
CA MET A 346 17.20 -18.47 -0.81
C MET A 346 16.77 -18.04 0.59
N ALA A 347 17.52 -18.44 1.63
CA ALA A 347 17.28 -18.00 2.99
C ALA A 347 17.45 -16.48 3.15
N LEU A 348 18.47 -15.89 2.52
CA LEU A 348 18.71 -14.44 2.54
C LEU A 348 17.60 -13.66 1.82
N THR A 349 17.02 -14.20 0.75
CA THR A 349 15.82 -13.61 0.12
C THR A 349 14.63 -13.58 1.09
N LEU A 350 14.44 -14.63 1.88
CA LEU A 350 13.38 -14.68 2.91
C LEU A 350 13.65 -13.69 4.06
N VAL A 351 14.91 -13.55 4.48
CA VAL A 351 15.32 -12.54 5.47
C VAL A 351 15.07 -11.12 4.92
N ALA A 352 15.47 -10.85 3.68
CA ALA A 352 15.25 -9.56 3.04
C ALA A 352 13.76 -9.19 3.02
N PHE A 353 12.92 -10.14 2.61
CA PHE A 353 11.46 -9.96 2.57
C PHE A 353 10.89 -9.69 3.97
N ALA A 354 11.21 -10.54 4.95
CA ALA A 354 10.66 -10.45 6.30
C ALA A 354 11.08 -9.17 7.01
N VAL A 355 12.37 -8.84 6.98
CA VAL A 355 12.92 -7.65 7.66
C VAL A 355 12.41 -6.38 7.02
N TYR A 356 12.35 -6.31 5.68
CA TYR A 356 11.76 -5.17 5.00
C TYR A 356 10.27 -5.02 5.32
N GLY A 357 9.54 -6.14 5.45
CA GLY A 357 8.12 -6.17 5.82
C GLY A 357 7.78 -5.67 7.22
N PHE A 358 8.74 -5.58 8.15
CA PHE A 358 8.48 -4.94 9.46
C PHE A 358 8.42 -3.40 9.37
N ALA A 359 8.93 -2.81 8.29
CA ALA A 359 9.01 -1.36 8.12
C ALA A 359 8.27 -0.84 6.88
N GLU A 360 7.85 -1.73 5.99
CA GLU A 360 7.17 -1.47 4.72
C GLU A 360 6.24 -2.65 4.38
N PHE A 361 5.78 -2.74 3.13
CA PHE A 361 4.70 -3.66 2.70
C PHE A 361 5.04 -4.47 1.42
N PRO A 362 6.12 -5.27 1.42
CA PRO A 362 6.49 -6.10 0.27
C PRO A 362 5.42 -7.12 -0.16
N LEU A 363 4.49 -7.52 0.71
CA LEU A 363 3.36 -8.40 0.34
C LEU A 363 2.43 -7.78 -0.70
N GLU A 364 2.41 -6.46 -0.85
CA GLU A 364 1.63 -5.81 -1.91
C GLU A 364 2.30 -5.92 -3.28
N ARG A 365 3.63 -6.06 -3.33
CA ARG A 365 4.39 -5.74 -4.54
C ARG A 365 4.84 -7.00 -5.27
N ALA A 366 4.42 -7.13 -6.53
CA ALA A 366 4.73 -8.28 -7.38
C ALA A 366 6.25 -8.55 -7.54
N SER A 367 7.07 -7.49 -7.61
CA SER A 367 8.53 -7.59 -7.70
C SER A 367 9.20 -8.11 -6.42
N MET A 368 8.46 -8.23 -5.32
CA MET A 368 8.90 -8.81 -4.04
C MET A 368 8.21 -10.16 -3.79
N LEU A 369 6.94 -10.31 -4.17
CA LEU A 369 6.20 -11.57 -4.12
C LEU A 369 6.81 -12.64 -5.03
N LEU A 370 7.32 -12.28 -6.22
CA LEU A 370 7.96 -13.25 -7.11
C LEU A 370 9.19 -13.91 -6.47
N PRO A 371 10.21 -13.16 -6.01
CA PRO A 371 11.33 -13.75 -5.29
C PRO A 371 10.95 -14.52 -4.03
N LEU A 372 9.94 -14.05 -3.27
CA LEU A 372 9.39 -14.79 -2.13
C LEU A 372 8.86 -16.16 -2.56
N GLY A 373 8.00 -16.22 -3.57
CA GLY A 373 7.42 -17.45 -4.07
C GLY A 373 8.47 -18.43 -4.61
N ILE A 374 9.49 -17.92 -5.28
CA ILE A 374 10.63 -18.73 -5.76
C ILE A 374 11.42 -19.33 -4.58
N ALA A 375 11.74 -18.53 -3.57
CA ALA A 375 12.48 -19.00 -2.39
C ALA A 375 11.68 -20.02 -1.56
N LEU A 376 10.38 -19.78 -1.37
CA LEU A 376 9.48 -20.73 -0.72
C LEU A 376 9.28 -22.01 -1.55
N GLY A 377 9.19 -21.91 -2.88
CA GLY A 377 9.12 -23.06 -3.76
C GLY A 377 10.40 -23.90 -3.76
N TYR A 378 11.57 -23.26 -3.66
CA TYR A 378 12.84 -23.96 -3.42
C TYR A 378 12.80 -24.74 -2.10
N ALA A 379 12.41 -24.09 -1.01
CA ALA A 379 12.27 -24.76 0.28
C ALA A 379 11.25 -25.92 0.22
N ALA A 380 10.12 -25.73 -0.48
CA ALA A 380 9.12 -26.77 -0.68
C ALA A 380 9.65 -27.96 -1.49
N ALA A 381 10.63 -27.77 -2.38
CA ALA A 381 11.26 -28.87 -3.12
C ALA A 381 12.12 -29.78 -2.21
N LYS A 382 12.55 -29.27 -1.05
CA LYS A 382 13.35 -30.00 -0.05
C LYS A 382 12.52 -30.65 1.05
N GLN A 383 11.20 -30.43 1.07
CA GLN A 383 10.30 -31.01 2.06
C GLN A 383 9.70 -32.33 1.59
N LYS A 384 9.43 -33.22 2.55
CA LYS A 384 8.57 -34.40 2.32
C LYS A 384 7.13 -33.94 2.00
N PRO A 385 6.39 -34.69 1.17
CA PRO A 385 4.97 -34.40 0.92
C PRO A 385 4.17 -34.50 2.22
N LEU A 386 3.27 -33.55 2.45
CA LEU A 386 2.23 -33.64 3.47
C LEU A 386 0.99 -34.34 2.89
N PHE A 387 0.62 -33.98 1.65
CA PHE A 387 -0.45 -34.62 0.88
C PHE A 387 0.07 -35.14 -0.46
N ARG A 388 -0.46 -36.28 -0.89
CA ARG A 388 -0.24 -36.85 -2.22
C ARG A 388 -1.58 -36.86 -2.96
N LEU A 389 -1.62 -36.19 -4.10
CA LEU A 389 -2.78 -36.02 -4.97
C LEU A 389 -2.38 -36.43 -6.40
N PRO A 390 -3.35 -36.65 -7.30
CA PRO A 390 -3.06 -36.70 -8.72
C PRO A 390 -2.36 -35.42 -9.19
N LYS A 391 -1.30 -35.55 -9.98
CA LYS A 391 -0.54 -34.43 -10.54
C LYS A 391 -1.43 -33.39 -11.24
N ALA A 392 -2.43 -33.86 -11.99
CA ALA A 392 -3.39 -33.01 -12.67
C ALA A 392 -4.14 -32.08 -11.70
N ILE A 393 -4.44 -32.53 -10.47
CA ILE A 393 -5.12 -31.71 -9.46
C ILE A 393 -4.20 -30.59 -8.95
N VAL A 394 -2.96 -30.91 -8.57
CA VAL A 394 -2.01 -29.87 -8.09
C VAL A 394 -1.73 -28.83 -9.16
N MET A 395 -1.59 -29.27 -10.41
CA MET A 395 -1.42 -28.37 -11.55
C MET A 395 -2.69 -27.57 -11.85
N GLY A 396 -3.86 -28.19 -11.75
CA GLY A 396 -5.15 -27.52 -11.89
C GLY A 396 -5.37 -26.44 -10.84
N LEU A 397 -5.00 -26.69 -9.58
CA LEU A 397 -5.04 -25.70 -8.50
C LEU A 397 -4.10 -24.52 -8.77
N ALA A 398 -2.86 -24.77 -9.20
CA ALA A 398 -1.93 -23.71 -9.55
C ALA A 398 -2.39 -22.92 -10.80
N GLY A 399 -2.93 -23.62 -11.80
CA GLY A 399 -3.51 -23.02 -13.00
C GLY A 399 -4.70 -22.13 -12.67
N PHE A 400 -5.63 -22.61 -11.85
CA PHE A 400 -6.76 -21.84 -11.34
C PHE A 400 -6.31 -20.62 -10.56
N ALA A 401 -5.32 -20.77 -9.67
CA ALA A 401 -4.77 -19.66 -8.90
C ALA A 401 -4.18 -18.57 -9.83
N PHE A 402 -3.44 -18.94 -10.87
CA PHE A 402 -2.95 -17.97 -11.85
C PHE A 402 -4.08 -17.35 -12.69
N LEU A 403 -5.04 -18.15 -13.16
CA LEU A 403 -6.18 -17.64 -13.92
C LEU A 403 -7.00 -16.64 -13.10
N PHE A 404 -7.23 -16.93 -11.82
CA PHE A 404 -7.91 -16.02 -10.91
C PHE A 404 -7.12 -14.70 -10.75
N THR A 405 -5.80 -14.77 -10.57
CA THR A 405 -4.94 -13.58 -10.55
C THR A 405 -5.01 -12.79 -11.86
N ILE A 406 -5.06 -13.46 -13.02
CA ILE A 406 -5.18 -12.80 -14.33
C ILE A 406 -6.52 -12.09 -14.45
N THR A 407 -7.62 -12.73 -14.04
CA THR A 407 -8.97 -12.16 -14.10
C THR A 407 -9.07 -10.92 -13.22
N VAL A 408 -8.69 -11.03 -11.94
CA VAL A 408 -8.71 -9.90 -11.00
C VAL A 408 -7.77 -8.80 -11.46
N GLY A 409 -6.54 -9.14 -11.84
CA GLY A 409 -5.55 -8.17 -12.27
C GLY A 409 -5.94 -7.44 -13.56
N SER A 410 -6.55 -8.11 -14.53
CA SER A 410 -7.03 -7.49 -15.77
C SER A 410 -8.22 -6.56 -15.52
N ALA A 411 -9.15 -6.96 -14.64
CA ALA A 411 -10.25 -6.12 -14.22
C ALA A 411 -9.75 -4.87 -13.49
N ARG A 412 -8.78 -5.02 -12.58
CA ARG A 412 -8.18 -3.88 -11.86
C ARG A 412 -7.37 -2.94 -12.74
N ILE A 413 -6.60 -3.45 -13.71
CA ILE A 413 -5.91 -2.60 -14.69
C ILE A 413 -6.93 -1.76 -15.48
N THR A 414 -8.02 -2.37 -15.93
CA THR A 414 -9.09 -1.65 -16.64
C THR A 414 -9.78 -0.64 -15.73
N GLY A 415 -10.13 -1.04 -14.52
CA GLY A 415 -10.72 -0.19 -13.49
C GLY A 415 -9.86 1.03 -13.18
N GLU A 416 -8.56 0.85 -12.95
CA GLU A 416 -7.62 1.95 -12.69
C GLU A 416 -7.51 2.92 -13.87
N LYS A 417 -7.45 2.43 -15.11
CA LYS A 417 -7.41 3.30 -16.30
C LYS A 417 -8.67 4.16 -16.41
N ASN A 418 -9.83 3.60 -16.10
CA ASN A 418 -11.09 4.34 -16.12
C ASN A 418 -11.21 5.29 -14.92
N ALA A 419 -10.84 4.85 -13.71
CA ALA A 419 -10.83 5.69 -12.52
C ALA A 419 -9.90 6.91 -12.67
N LYS A 420 -8.74 6.74 -13.34
CA LYS A 420 -7.86 7.85 -13.71
C LYS A 420 -8.58 8.89 -14.56
N LYS A 421 -9.32 8.45 -15.58
CA LYS A 421 -10.12 9.36 -16.44
C LYS A 421 -11.27 10.01 -15.67
N ALA A 422 -11.87 9.31 -14.70
CA ALA A 422 -12.89 9.90 -13.84
C ALA A 422 -12.29 11.02 -12.96
N LEU A 423 -11.09 10.79 -12.43
CA LEU A 423 -10.31 11.79 -11.68
C LEU A 423 -9.89 12.97 -12.56
N ASP A 424 -9.45 12.74 -13.80
CA ASP A 424 -9.16 13.80 -14.77
C ASP A 424 -10.41 14.67 -15.03
N GLY A 425 -11.59 14.02 -15.15
CA GLY A 425 -12.88 14.69 -15.24
C GLY A 425 -13.21 15.54 -14.01
N TYR A 426 -12.95 15.02 -12.82
CA TYR A 426 -13.09 15.77 -11.57
C TYR A 426 -12.17 17.02 -11.54
N MET A 427 -10.90 16.86 -11.89
CA MET A 427 -9.90 17.94 -11.88
C MET A 427 -10.21 19.02 -12.92
N SER A 428 -10.71 18.63 -14.09
CA SER A 428 -11.10 19.54 -15.19
C SER A 428 -12.54 20.07 -15.06
N ARG A 429 -13.30 19.61 -14.05
CA ARG A 429 -14.74 19.87 -13.89
C ARG A 429 -15.61 19.38 -15.06
N ASP A 430 -15.12 18.42 -15.84
CA ASP A 430 -15.89 17.71 -16.85
C ASP A 430 -16.77 16.63 -16.19
N THR A 431 -18.00 17.01 -15.89
CA THR A 431 -18.98 16.15 -15.23
C THR A 431 -19.36 14.92 -16.06
N ARG A 432 -19.35 15.03 -17.39
CA ARG A 432 -19.68 13.92 -18.29
C ARG A 432 -18.56 12.88 -18.28
N GLN A 433 -17.32 13.32 -18.35
CA GLN A 433 -16.16 12.45 -18.27
C GLN A 433 -16.10 11.76 -16.90
N MET A 434 -16.27 12.52 -15.82
CA MET A 434 -16.30 12.00 -14.46
C MET A 434 -17.34 10.89 -14.30
N GLN A 435 -18.60 11.13 -14.69
CA GLN A 435 -19.68 10.13 -14.63
C GLN A 435 -19.34 8.89 -15.47
N LEU A 436 -19.11 9.08 -16.78
CA LEU A 436 -18.94 7.98 -17.73
C LEU A 436 -17.81 7.04 -17.33
N PHE A 437 -16.69 7.58 -16.86
CA PHE A 437 -15.53 6.76 -16.53
C PHE A 437 -15.57 6.20 -15.11
N SER A 438 -16.29 6.83 -14.18
CA SER A 438 -16.57 6.20 -12.88
C SER A 438 -17.47 4.96 -13.05
N ASP A 439 -18.52 5.04 -13.88
CA ASP A 439 -19.38 3.90 -14.22
C ASP A 439 -18.63 2.75 -14.91
N LYS A 440 -17.68 3.09 -15.79
CA LYS A 440 -16.83 2.10 -16.48
C LYS A 440 -15.74 1.51 -15.60
N ALA A 441 -15.35 2.20 -14.53
CA ALA A 441 -14.33 1.73 -13.61
C ALA A 441 -14.89 0.69 -12.64
N GLU A 442 -16.12 0.92 -12.17
CA GLU A 442 -16.79 0.10 -11.17
C GLU A 442 -17.10 -1.32 -11.68
N GLY A 443 -16.84 -2.32 -10.84
CA GLY A 443 -17.19 -3.71 -11.11
C GLY A 443 -16.79 -4.66 -9.97
N ALA A 444 -17.06 -5.95 -10.16
CA ALA A 444 -16.88 -6.98 -9.11
C ALA A 444 -15.46 -7.09 -8.51
N PHE A 445 -14.44 -6.61 -9.23
CA PHE A 445 -13.04 -6.63 -8.79
C PHE A 445 -12.42 -5.22 -8.63
N PHE A 446 -13.22 -4.16 -8.76
CA PHE A 446 -12.78 -2.78 -8.61
C PHE A 446 -13.94 -1.87 -8.18
N GLU A 447 -14.02 -1.53 -6.89
CA GLU A 447 -15.07 -0.65 -6.34
C GLU A 447 -14.56 0.78 -6.04
N MET A 448 -13.25 0.94 -5.87
CA MET A 448 -12.62 2.18 -5.43
C MET A 448 -11.24 2.38 -6.06
N ASP A 449 -10.83 3.64 -6.18
CA ASP A 449 -9.53 4.00 -6.74
C ASP A 449 -8.35 3.71 -5.79
N ILE A 450 -7.13 3.93 -6.28
CA ILE A 450 -5.91 3.73 -5.49
C ILE A 450 -5.74 4.75 -4.35
N TYR A 451 -6.58 5.79 -4.30
CA TYR A 451 -6.63 6.81 -3.26
C TYR A 451 -7.74 6.56 -2.23
N ASN A 452 -8.40 5.40 -2.34
CA ASN A 452 -9.48 4.95 -1.46
C ASN A 452 -10.81 5.70 -1.63
N ASN A 453 -11.06 6.29 -2.81
CA ASN A 453 -12.35 6.89 -3.16
C ASN A 453 -13.22 5.85 -3.89
N PRO A 454 -14.39 5.47 -3.35
CA PRO A 454 -15.34 4.62 -4.06
C PRO A 454 -15.87 5.28 -5.34
N MET A 455 -16.17 4.50 -6.39
CA MET A 455 -16.65 5.08 -7.67
C MET A 455 -17.95 5.87 -7.51
N GLY A 456 -18.82 5.45 -6.59
CA GLY A 456 -20.04 6.19 -6.21
C GLY A 456 -19.79 7.63 -5.75
N TYR A 457 -18.61 7.96 -5.22
CA TYR A 457 -18.25 9.33 -4.89
C TYR A 457 -18.15 10.22 -6.13
N PHE A 458 -17.47 9.75 -7.19
CA PHE A 458 -17.33 10.49 -8.44
C PHE A 458 -18.67 10.60 -9.18
N GLN A 459 -19.46 9.53 -9.20
CA GLN A 459 -20.81 9.52 -9.77
C GLN A 459 -21.71 10.55 -9.07
N GLY A 460 -21.71 10.56 -7.73
CA GLY A 460 -22.48 11.52 -6.93
C GLY A 460 -22.07 12.96 -7.19
N LEU A 461 -20.76 13.24 -7.26
CA LEU A 461 -20.25 14.56 -7.60
C LEU A 461 -20.64 15.02 -9.00
N ALA A 462 -20.54 14.14 -10.00
CA ALA A 462 -20.96 14.44 -11.37
C ALA A 462 -22.43 14.82 -11.43
N LEU A 463 -23.30 14.06 -10.76
CA LEU A 463 -24.73 14.33 -10.69
C LEU A 463 -25.01 15.70 -10.04
N LEU A 464 -24.34 16.02 -8.93
CA LEU A 464 -24.52 17.32 -8.25
C LEU A 464 -24.05 18.50 -9.10
N THR A 465 -22.98 18.34 -9.86
CA THR A 465 -22.35 19.45 -10.58
C THR A 465 -22.85 19.61 -12.02
N SER A 466 -23.52 18.60 -12.58
CA SER A 466 -24.06 18.59 -13.95
C SER A 466 -25.11 19.67 -14.24
N GLY A 467 -25.84 20.14 -13.22
CA GLY A 467 -26.93 21.12 -13.34
C GLY A 467 -26.53 22.56 -13.02
N GLY A 468 -25.23 22.86 -12.88
CA GLY A 468 -24.75 24.17 -12.42
C GLY A 468 -24.82 24.34 -10.89
N PRO A 469 -24.87 25.59 -10.37
CA PRO A 469 -24.72 25.85 -8.92
C PRO A 469 -25.90 25.39 -8.06
N LYS A 470 -27.05 25.03 -8.67
CA LYS A 470 -28.24 24.53 -7.97
C LYS A 470 -28.68 23.20 -8.59
N PRO A 471 -28.40 22.06 -7.95
CA PRO A 471 -28.80 20.74 -8.45
C PRO A 471 -30.34 20.60 -8.46
N SER A 472 -30.88 19.90 -9.46
CA SER A 472 -32.32 19.57 -9.49
C SER A 472 -32.68 18.55 -8.40
N LYS A 473 -33.97 18.47 -8.01
CA LYS A 473 -34.45 17.46 -7.04
C LYS A 473 -34.08 16.03 -7.47
N LYS A 474 -34.19 15.73 -8.78
CA LYS A 474 -33.80 14.43 -9.35
C LYS A 474 -32.30 14.18 -9.20
N ALA A 475 -31.46 15.20 -9.45
CA ALA A 475 -30.02 15.09 -9.27
C ALA A 475 -29.65 14.85 -7.80
N LEU A 476 -30.31 15.52 -6.85
CA LEU A 476 -30.11 15.29 -5.41
C LEU A 476 -30.43 13.85 -5.01
N VAL A 477 -31.55 13.29 -5.48
CA VAL A 477 -31.94 11.90 -5.18
C VAL A 477 -30.92 10.91 -5.77
N ASN A 478 -30.53 11.08 -7.03
CA ASN A 478 -29.58 10.17 -7.66
C ASN A 478 -28.18 10.29 -7.03
N ALA A 479 -27.74 11.51 -6.71
CA ALA A 479 -26.47 11.72 -6.03
C ALA A 479 -26.46 11.12 -4.62
N THR A 480 -27.58 11.22 -3.88
CA THR A 480 -27.74 10.57 -2.57
C THR A 480 -27.50 9.07 -2.69
N LYS A 481 -28.15 8.40 -3.65
CA LYS A 481 -27.96 6.96 -3.88
C LYS A 481 -26.50 6.60 -4.22
N ALA A 482 -25.84 7.41 -5.04
CA ALA A 482 -24.44 7.18 -5.41
C ALA A 482 -23.50 7.35 -4.20
N PHE A 483 -23.72 8.35 -3.36
CA PHE A 483 -22.96 8.52 -2.12
C PHE A 483 -23.28 7.45 -1.08
N GLU A 484 -24.53 7.00 -0.97
CA GLU A 484 -24.92 5.86 -0.11
C GLU A 484 -24.18 4.59 -0.54
N SER A 485 -24.16 4.27 -1.84
CA SER A 485 -23.34 3.17 -2.38
C SER A 485 -21.85 3.32 -2.04
N ALA A 486 -21.31 4.54 -2.13
CA ALA A 486 -19.94 4.80 -1.70
C ALA A 486 -19.71 4.57 -0.20
N ILE A 487 -20.70 4.86 0.65
CA ILE A 487 -20.64 4.59 2.10
C ILE A 487 -20.80 3.09 2.38
N ASP A 488 -21.59 2.35 1.61
CA ASP A 488 -21.69 0.88 1.75
C ASP A 488 -20.33 0.20 1.50
N ILE A 489 -19.56 0.70 0.53
CA ILE A 489 -18.21 0.23 0.19
C ILE A 489 -17.17 0.75 1.19
N HIS A 490 -17.26 2.02 1.60
CA HIS A 490 -16.37 2.65 2.56
C HIS A 490 -17.16 3.45 3.60
N PRO A 491 -17.56 2.82 4.73
CA PRO A 491 -18.44 3.43 5.73
C PRO A 491 -17.91 4.72 6.35
N ASN A 492 -16.57 4.81 6.47
CA ASN A 492 -15.86 5.94 7.03
C ASN A 492 -15.35 6.95 5.98
N HIS A 493 -15.91 6.94 4.75
CA HIS A 493 -15.46 7.83 3.67
C HIS A 493 -15.90 9.28 3.90
N MET A 494 -14.99 10.07 4.48
CA MET A 494 -15.25 11.45 4.91
C MET A 494 -15.82 12.35 3.80
N LEU A 495 -15.35 12.18 2.55
CA LEU A 495 -15.79 13.01 1.44
C LEU A 495 -17.26 12.72 1.08
N SER A 496 -17.65 11.44 0.98
CA SER A 496 -19.05 11.06 0.73
C SER A 496 -19.98 11.49 1.88
N LEU A 497 -19.55 11.33 3.14
CA LEU A 497 -20.33 11.80 4.30
C LEU A 497 -20.56 13.31 4.26
N ASN A 498 -19.53 14.09 3.92
CA ASN A 498 -19.64 15.53 3.74
C ASN A 498 -20.63 15.92 2.63
N GLN A 499 -20.63 15.18 1.52
CA GLN A 499 -21.56 15.42 0.41
C GLN A 499 -23.01 15.04 0.78
N LEU A 500 -23.23 13.93 1.49
CA LEU A 500 -24.55 13.56 2.02
C LEU A 500 -25.08 14.63 3.00
N ALA A 501 -24.21 15.13 3.89
CA ALA A 501 -24.55 16.23 4.79
C ALA A 501 -24.93 17.51 4.04
N GLN A 502 -24.20 17.82 2.96
CA GLN A 502 -24.50 18.96 2.09
C GLN A 502 -25.86 18.79 1.40
N ILE A 503 -26.20 17.60 0.93
CA ILE A 503 -27.51 17.31 0.32
C ILE A 503 -28.64 17.51 1.34
N LYS A 504 -28.50 16.94 2.55
CA LYS A 504 -29.49 17.13 3.63
C LYS A 504 -29.69 18.61 3.94
N ARG A 505 -28.61 19.39 4.02
CA ARG A 505 -28.68 20.84 4.21
C ARG A 505 -29.44 21.54 3.08
N MET A 506 -29.19 21.18 1.81
CA MET A 506 -29.92 21.73 0.66
C MET A 506 -31.42 21.37 0.67
N GLN A 507 -31.78 20.24 1.27
CA GLN A 507 -33.17 19.80 1.45
C GLN A 507 -33.86 20.42 2.67
N GLY A 508 -33.13 21.20 3.49
CA GLY A 508 -33.64 21.77 4.74
C GLY A 508 -33.57 20.83 5.95
N ASP A 509 -33.05 19.61 5.79
CA ASP A 509 -32.77 18.68 6.89
C ASP A 509 -31.46 19.08 7.61
N VAL A 510 -31.52 20.21 8.32
CA VAL A 510 -30.38 20.78 9.06
C VAL A 510 -29.99 19.88 10.24
N ALA A 511 -30.95 19.14 10.82
CA ALA A 511 -30.68 18.21 11.91
C ALA A 511 -29.87 16.99 11.43
N GLY A 512 -30.27 16.37 10.32
CA GLY A 512 -29.53 15.25 9.73
C GLY A 512 -28.17 15.68 9.17
N ALA A 513 -28.07 16.89 8.58
CA ALA A 513 -26.79 17.43 8.14
C ALA A 513 -25.79 17.59 9.30
N SER A 514 -26.27 18.05 10.47
CA SER A 514 -25.45 18.18 11.69
C SER A 514 -24.87 16.84 12.12
N ILE A 515 -25.69 15.77 12.13
CA ILE A 515 -25.25 14.43 12.54
C ILE A 515 -24.09 13.95 11.66
N LEU A 516 -24.22 14.08 10.34
CA LEU A 516 -23.19 13.63 9.41
C LEU A 516 -21.90 14.46 9.50
N TYR A 517 -21.99 15.79 9.61
CA TYR A 517 -20.79 16.62 9.82
C TYR A 517 -20.12 16.33 11.17
N ALA A 518 -20.91 16.06 12.22
CA ALA A 518 -20.38 15.66 13.52
C ALA A 518 -19.66 14.31 13.44
N GLN A 519 -20.20 13.33 12.72
CA GLN A 519 -19.55 12.03 12.48
C GLN A 519 -18.20 12.19 11.79
N VAL A 520 -18.10 13.05 10.77
CA VAL A 520 -16.81 13.35 10.12
C VAL A 520 -15.83 13.98 11.13
N LEU A 521 -16.29 14.87 12.01
CA LEU A 521 -15.45 15.53 13.01
C LEU A 521 -15.13 14.68 14.25
N GLU A 522 -15.80 13.55 14.42
CA GLU A 522 -15.45 12.54 15.42
C GLU A 522 -14.25 11.73 14.93
N MET A 523 -14.30 11.25 13.68
CA MET A 523 -13.19 10.57 13.02
C MET A 523 -12.02 11.53 12.76
N SER A 524 -12.31 12.77 12.36
CA SER A 524 -11.31 13.75 11.95
C SER A 524 -11.54 15.11 12.63
N PRO A 525 -11.01 15.32 13.84
CA PRO A 525 -11.32 16.48 14.67
C PRO A 525 -10.99 17.85 14.08
N ARG A 526 -10.09 17.92 13.09
CA ARG A 526 -9.70 19.15 12.37
C ARG A 526 -10.06 19.11 10.89
N ASN A 527 -11.10 18.37 10.50
CA ASN A 527 -11.61 18.44 9.14
C ASN A 527 -12.21 19.84 8.87
N THR A 528 -11.52 20.62 8.04
CA THR A 528 -11.83 22.04 7.79
C THR A 528 -13.21 22.21 7.15
N SER A 529 -13.54 21.35 6.16
CA SER A 529 -14.82 21.39 5.46
C SER A 529 -15.99 21.09 6.40
N ALA A 530 -15.89 20.00 7.18
CA ALA A 530 -16.94 19.61 8.11
C ALA A 530 -17.11 20.61 9.25
N ALA A 531 -16.02 21.16 9.80
CA ALA A 531 -16.07 22.16 10.87
C ALA A 531 -16.76 23.45 10.42
N LEU A 532 -16.38 23.97 9.25
CA LEU A 532 -16.97 25.18 8.68
C LEU A 532 -18.48 24.99 8.43
N ARG A 533 -18.89 23.83 7.92
CA ARG A 533 -20.29 23.51 7.64
C ARG A 533 -21.10 23.22 8.90
N LEU A 534 -20.53 22.53 9.88
CA LEU A 534 -21.18 22.29 11.16
C LEU A 534 -21.46 23.61 11.89
N MET A 535 -20.53 24.56 11.85
CA MET A 535 -20.75 25.91 12.40
C MET A 535 -21.98 26.58 11.78
N GLU A 536 -22.10 26.59 10.45
CA GLU A 536 -23.25 27.15 9.72
C GLU A 536 -24.57 26.46 10.11
N VAL A 537 -24.55 25.12 10.15
CA VAL A 537 -25.72 24.27 10.45
C VAL A 537 -26.18 24.45 11.89
N GLU A 538 -25.28 24.42 12.88
CA GLU A 538 -25.62 24.59 14.29
C GLU A 538 -26.14 26.00 14.59
N ARG A 539 -25.57 27.02 13.95
CA ARG A 539 -26.09 28.40 14.04
C ARG A 539 -27.53 28.47 13.53
N THR A 540 -27.84 27.80 12.42
CA THR A 540 -29.19 27.77 11.84
C THR A 540 -30.20 27.05 12.73
N ARG A 541 -29.74 26.08 13.55
CA ARG A 541 -30.55 25.39 14.57
C ARG A 541 -30.72 26.19 15.86
N GLY A 542 -30.17 27.41 15.96
CA GLY A 542 -30.15 28.19 17.19
C GLY A 542 -29.19 27.65 18.27
N LYS A 543 -28.34 26.67 17.94
CA LYS A 543 -27.38 26.07 18.87
C LYS A 543 -26.06 26.84 18.83
N ILE A 544 -26.08 28.06 19.33
CA ILE A 544 -24.97 29.02 19.15
C ILE A 544 -23.66 28.54 19.78
N TYR A 545 -23.69 27.92 20.96
CA TYR A 545 -22.47 27.35 21.56
C TYR A 545 -21.87 26.20 20.75
N ALA A 546 -22.71 25.34 20.17
CA ALA A 546 -22.23 24.27 19.30
C ALA A 546 -21.59 24.84 18.02
N ALA A 547 -22.12 25.93 17.48
CA ALA A 547 -21.51 26.66 16.37
C ALA A 547 -20.14 27.26 16.74
N LEU A 548 -20.01 27.84 17.95
CA LEU A 548 -18.71 28.30 18.46
C LEU A 548 -17.72 27.15 18.66
N ASP A 549 -18.17 26.01 19.17
CA ASP A 549 -17.31 24.85 19.35
C ASP A 549 -16.85 24.28 18.00
N ALA A 550 -17.70 24.27 16.98
CA ALA A 550 -17.31 23.95 15.61
C ALA A 550 -16.27 24.95 15.05
N LEU A 551 -16.42 26.25 15.33
CA LEU A 551 -15.44 27.27 14.96
C LEU A 551 -14.07 27.03 15.61
N LYS A 552 -14.03 26.56 16.86
CA LYS A 552 -12.76 26.20 17.55
C LYS A 552 -12.07 24.98 16.95
N LYS A 553 -12.79 24.12 16.21
CA LYS A 553 -12.18 22.94 15.55
C LYS A 553 -11.33 23.30 14.34
N LEU A 554 -11.51 24.49 13.77
CA LEU A 554 -10.66 24.99 12.69
C LEU A 554 -9.25 25.27 13.21
N ASP A 555 -8.23 24.87 12.44
CA ASP A 555 -6.85 25.16 12.76
C ASP A 555 -6.60 26.67 12.85
N GLN A 556 -5.78 27.10 13.82
CA GLN A 556 -5.52 28.52 14.09
C GLN A 556 -4.90 29.26 12.90
N LYS A 557 -4.17 28.54 12.04
CA LYS A 557 -3.60 29.13 10.83
C LYS A 557 -4.65 29.63 9.84
N TYR A 558 -5.89 29.14 9.93
CA TYR A 558 -6.96 29.60 9.07
C TYR A 558 -7.52 30.94 9.56
N THR A 559 -7.62 31.85 8.60
CA THR A 559 -8.12 33.21 8.74
C THR A 559 -9.15 33.48 7.64
N PRO A 560 -10.02 34.50 7.80
CA PRO A 560 -10.93 34.93 6.75
C PRO A 560 -10.28 35.22 5.40
N GLN A 561 -8.97 35.54 5.39
CA GLN A 561 -8.20 35.84 4.19
C GLN A 561 -7.74 34.59 3.44
N ASN A 562 -7.42 33.49 4.16
CA ASN A 562 -6.83 32.29 3.55
C ASN A 562 -7.79 31.08 3.49
N LEU A 563 -8.94 31.14 4.16
CA LEU A 563 -10.00 30.12 4.08
C LEU A 563 -11.29 30.72 3.51
N PRO A 564 -11.61 30.46 2.23
CA PRO A 564 -12.83 30.94 1.60
C PRO A 564 -14.08 30.54 2.39
N GLY A 565 -14.97 31.52 2.63
CA GLY A 565 -16.21 31.32 3.37
C GLY A 565 -16.10 31.42 4.90
N LEU A 566 -14.89 31.37 5.47
CA LEU A 566 -14.71 31.48 6.92
C LEU A 566 -15.17 32.81 7.47
N GLY A 567 -14.71 33.94 6.90
CA GLY A 567 -15.06 35.28 7.38
C GLY A 567 -16.57 35.51 7.52
N PRO A 568 -17.36 35.32 6.44
CA PRO A 568 -18.81 35.48 6.50
C PRO A 568 -19.47 34.60 7.56
N GLU A 569 -19.13 33.31 7.62
CA GLU A 569 -19.81 32.39 8.54
C GLU A 569 -19.35 32.54 9.99
N ALA A 570 -18.07 32.84 10.23
CA ALA A 570 -17.56 33.16 11.56
C ALA A 570 -18.19 34.45 12.09
N ASN A 571 -18.22 35.53 11.29
CA ASN A 571 -18.82 36.80 11.72
C ASN A 571 -20.33 36.66 11.99
N LYS A 572 -21.08 35.89 11.19
CA LYS A 572 -22.49 35.58 11.49
C LYS A 572 -22.65 34.82 12.81
N THR A 573 -21.76 33.88 13.09
CA THR A 573 -21.79 33.07 14.32
C THR A 573 -21.45 33.91 15.55
N LEU A 574 -20.40 34.72 15.48
CA LEU A 574 -19.99 35.62 16.56
C LEU A 574 -21.05 36.71 16.82
N ALA A 575 -21.67 37.24 15.77
CA ALA A 575 -22.77 38.20 15.89
C ALA A 575 -24.02 37.58 16.51
N ALA A 576 -24.32 36.31 16.21
CA ALA A 576 -25.40 35.57 16.86
C ALA A 576 -25.09 35.36 18.35
N PHE A 577 -23.86 34.98 18.68
CA PHE A 577 -23.41 34.84 20.07
C PHE A 577 -23.46 36.14 20.86
N ALA A 578 -23.08 37.27 20.28
CA ALA A 578 -23.13 38.58 20.94
C ALA A 578 -24.56 39.06 21.30
N LYS A 579 -25.59 38.39 20.76
CA LYS A 579 -27.00 38.66 21.04
C LYS A 579 -27.60 37.72 22.09
N GLU A 580 -26.83 36.75 22.59
CA GLU A 580 -27.29 35.82 23.63
C GLU A 580 -27.59 36.58 24.93
N SER A 581 -28.78 36.39 25.50
CA SER A 581 -29.21 37.11 26.71
C SER A 581 -28.48 36.65 27.97
N ASN A 582 -28.06 35.37 28.01
CA ASN A 582 -27.42 34.77 29.17
C ASN A 582 -26.15 34.00 28.76
N PRO A 583 -25.01 34.69 28.54
CA PRO A 583 -23.77 34.04 28.20
C PRO A 583 -23.23 33.19 29.37
N ARG A 584 -22.71 31.99 29.06
CA ARG A 584 -22.07 31.10 30.04
C ARG A 584 -20.94 31.86 30.77
N PRO A 585 -20.69 31.58 32.06
CA PRO A 585 -19.67 32.30 32.83
C PRO A 585 -18.30 32.37 32.14
N ALA A 586 -17.83 31.25 31.60
CA ALA A 586 -16.55 31.15 30.91
C ALA A 586 -16.45 32.00 29.61
N SER A 587 -17.58 32.42 29.03
CA SER A 587 -17.63 33.17 27.77
C SER A 587 -18.08 34.62 27.92
N ARG A 588 -18.33 35.11 29.15
CA ARG A 588 -18.82 36.49 29.41
C ARG A 588 -17.86 37.56 28.88
N LYS A 589 -16.55 37.35 29.00
CA LYS A 589 -15.54 38.30 28.53
C LYS A 589 -15.59 38.44 27.00
N LEU A 590 -15.51 37.32 26.28
CA LEU A 590 -15.66 37.28 24.83
C LEU A 590 -16.99 37.93 24.38
N HIS A 591 -18.09 37.56 25.03
CA HIS A 591 -19.42 38.10 24.76
C HIS A 591 -19.46 39.63 24.87
N SER A 592 -18.97 40.18 25.99
CA SER A 592 -18.94 41.64 26.23
C SER A 592 -18.06 42.38 25.22
N GLU A 593 -16.91 41.81 24.84
CA GLU A 593 -16.02 42.44 23.85
C GLU A 593 -16.63 42.44 22.44
N LEU A 594 -17.33 41.36 22.06
CA LEU A 594 -18.00 41.28 20.75
C LEU A 594 -19.12 42.32 20.61
N GLN A 595 -19.84 42.64 21.68
CA GLN A 595 -20.90 43.67 21.67
C GLN A 595 -20.36 45.09 21.43
N LYS A 596 -19.07 45.33 21.69
CA LYS A 596 -18.44 46.65 21.58
C LYS A 596 -17.84 46.92 20.19
N VAL A 597 -17.86 45.95 19.28
CA VAL A 597 -17.23 46.06 17.96
C VAL A 597 -18.25 45.81 16.84
N PRO A 598 -18.08 46.45 15.66
CA PRO A 598 -18.90 46.13 14.51
C PRO A 598 -18.63 44.70 14.01
N VAL A 599 -19.62 44.07 13.36
CA VAL A 599 -19.57 42.68 12.88
C VAL A 599 -18.29 42.38 12.08
N GLY A 600 -17.84 43.30 11.24
CA GLY A 600 -16.61 43.13 10.44
C GLY A 600 -15.32 43.01 11.24
N ARG A 601 -15.30 43.40 12.52
CA ARG A 601 -14.13 43.29 13.42
C ARG A 601 -14.28 42.17 14.47
N MET A 602 -15.39 41.44 14.48
CA MET A 602 -15.63 40.38 15.46
C MET A 602 -14.59 39.24 15.39
N TRP A 603 -14.06 38.94 14.20
CA TRP A 603 -12.96 37.98 14.04
C TRP A 603 -11.71 38.35 14.85
N GLN A 604 -11.32 39.63 14.87
CA GLN A 604 -10.14 40.10 15.62
C GLN A 604 -10.34 39.92 17.12
N VAL A 605 -11.57 40.06 17.60
CA VAL A 605 -11.92 39.77 19.00
C VAL A 605 -11.79 38.26 19.24
N TRP A 606 -12.39 37.43 18.38
CA TRP A 606 -12.30 35.97 18.49
C TRP A 606 -10.86 35.45 18.55
N GLU A 607 -9.96 35.98 17.71
CA GLU A 607 -8.55 35.59 17.71
C GLU A 607 -7.84 35.77 19.06
N ARG A 608 -8.26 36.75 19.86
CA ARG A 608 -7.67 36.99 21.19
C ARG A 608 -8.19 36.03 22.26
N HIS A 609 -9.26 35.28 22.00
CA HIS A 609 -9.93 34.40 22.96
C HIS A 609 -9.89 32.92 22.58
N ARG A 610 -9.46 32.58 21.35
CA ARG A 610 -9.56 31.22 20.79
C ARG A 610 -8.36 30.33 21.09
#